data_AF-A0AA51R3J7-F1
#
_entry.id   AF-A0AA51R3J7-F1
#
_cell.length_a   1.000
_cell.length_b   1.000
_cell.length_c   1.000
_cell.angle_alpha   90.00
_cell.angle_beta   90.00
_cell.angle_gamma   90.00
#
_symmetry.space_group_name_H-M   'P 1'
#
loop_
_entity.id
_entity.type
_entity.pdbx_description
1 polymer ?
#
loop_
_entity_poly.entity_id
_entity_poly.type
_entity_poly.pdbx_seq_one_letter_code
_entity_poly.pdbx_strand_id
1 'polypeptide(L)'
;MNLKALFAALALSLMASVAFAADDKKAEAKDDKPAEAKKEEAVALKDSVDAKVKAAIEAAKTANDAAKKAGFEWYWGNKPAGKHLEDAIKAANDGKNDDAMKIAKAVETAGVQGQEQAEKAKTAGPAAPGAKS
;
A
#
# COMPACT_ATOMS: atom_id res chain seq x y z
N MET A 1 -9.90 22.88 -32.58
CA MET A 1 -11.23 22.78 -31.94
C MET A 1 -11.05 22.95 -30.43
N ASN A 2 -11.87 23.81 -29.81
CA ASN A 2 -11.66 24.39 -28.48
C ASN A 2 -12.05 23.44 -27.33
N LEU A 3 -11.15 23.27 -26.35
CA LEU A 3 -11.26 22.46 -25.12
C LEU A 3 -12.33 22.92 -24.09
N LYS A 4 -13.31 23.75 -24.49
CA LYS A 4 -14.25 24.41 -23.57
C LYS A 4 -15.61 23.70 -23.40
N ALA A 5 -15.78 22.48 -23.93
CA ALA A 5 -17.10 21.83 -24.01
C ALA A 5 -17.25 20.52 -23.22
N LEU A 6 -16.32 20.16 -22.33
CA LEU A 6 -16.37 18.85 -21.62
C LEU A 6 -16.73 18.91 -20.13
N PHE A 7 -17.10 20.08 -19.59
CA PHE A 7 -17.39 20.28 -18.16
C PHE A 7 -18.88 20.55 -17.82
N ALA A 8 -19.83 20.10 -18.65
CA ALA A 8 -21.25 20.43 -18.48
C ALA A 8 -22.19 19.21 -18.41
N ALA A 9 -21.82 18.14 -17.70
CA ALA A 9 -22.72 16.99 -17.51
C ALA A 9 -22.52 16.22 -16.19
N LEU A 10 -22.32 16.93 -15.07
CA LEU A 10 -22.31 16.30 -13.74
C LEU A 10 -23.20 17.08 -12.75
N ALA A 11 -24.47 17.25 -13.10
CA ALA A 11 -25.45 17.82 -12.19
C ALA A 11 -26.86 17.30 -12.52
N LEU A 12 -27.14 16.04 -12.16
CA LEU A 12 -28.48 15.59 -11.74
C LEU A 12 -28.43 14.12 -11.28
N SER A 13 -28.19 13.88 -9.99
CA SER A 13 -28.76 12.72 -9.25
C SER A 13 -28.30 12.74 -7.79
N LEU A 14 -28.73 13.75 -7.03
CA LEU A 14 -28.97 13.60 -5.59
C LEU A 14 -30.44 13.94 -5.35
N MET A 15 -31.22 12.98 -4.85
CA MET A 15 -32.29 13.12 -3.84
C MET A 15 -33.22 11.89 -3.84
N ALA A 16 -33.67 11.54 -2.62
CA ALA A 16 -34.59 10.48 -2.18
C ALA A 16 -33.88 9.14 -1.85
N SER A 17 -33.78 8.69 -0.58
CA SER A 17 -34.76 8.80 0.51
C SER A 17 -34.09 8.85 1.88
N VAL A 18 -34.45 9.85 2.70
CA VAL A 18 -34.41 9.77 4.17
C VAL A 18 -35.68 9.07 4.61
N ALA A 19 -35.54 8.01 5.41
CA ALA A 19 -36.58 7.57 6.33
C ALA A 19 -35.98 7.56 7.74
N PHE A 20 -36.27 8.62 8.48
CA PHE A 20 -36.15 8.66 9.93
C PHE A 20 -37.29 7.83 10.51
N ALA A 21 -36.97 6.79 11.28
CA ALA A 21 -37.89 6.18 12.23
C ALA A 21 -37.15 6.09 13.57
N ALA A 22 -37.58 6.91 14.51
CA ALA A 22 -37.28 6.75 15.93
C ALA A 22 -38.21 5.68 16.49
N ASP A 23 -37.68 4.67 17.20
CA ASP A 23 -38.10 4.30 18.56
C ASP A 23 -37.27 3.11 19.11
N ASP A 24 -36.89 3.26 20.37
CA ASP A 24 -36.58 2.30 21.44
C ASP A 24 -35.92 0.92 21.20
N LYS A 25 -34.88 0.69 22.01
CA LYS A 25 -34.44 -0.57 22.63
C LYS A 25 -34.07 -1.77 21.73
N LYS A 26 -32.79 -2.14 21.90
CA LYS A 26 -32.30 -3.46 22.40
C LYS A 26 -31.16 -4.01 21.53
N ALA A 27 -30.02 -4.18 22.20
CA ALA A 27 -28.95 -5.15 21.98
C ALA A 27 -28.55 -5.48 20.54
N GLU A 28 -27.31 -5.16 20.18
CA GLU A 28 -26.26 -6.18 19.97
C GLU A 28 -24.96 -5.43 19.66
N ALA A 29 -24.11 -5.29 20.67
CA ALA A 29 -22.71 -4.96 20.46
C ALA A 29 -22.08 -6.15 19.71
N LYS A 30 -22.02 -6.03 18.39
CA LYS A 30 -21.20 -6.92 17.56
C LYS A 30 -19.75 -6.67 17.93
N ASP A 31 -19.11 -7.73 18.43
CA ASP A 31 -17.67 -7.95 18.46
C ASP A 31 -16.97 -7.24 17.29
N ASP A 32 -16.31 -6.12 17.59
CA ASP A 32 -15.20 -5.60 16.79
C ASP A 32 -14.03 -6.57 16.94
N LYS A 33 -14.12 -7.71 16.25
CA LYS A 33 -12.97 -8.56 15.97
C LYS A 33 -12.03 -7.70 15.11
N PRO A 34 -10.83 -7.30 15.60
CA PRO A 34 -9.88 -6.58 14.76
C PRO A 34 -9.64 -7.45 13.54
N ALA A 35 -9.79 -6.86 12.36
CA ALA A 35 -9.55 -7.49 11.08
C ALA A 35 -8.28 -8.33 11.19
N GLU A 36 -8.45 -9.66 11.20
CA GLU A 36 -7.34 -10.58 11.00
C GLU A 36 -6.72 -10.14 9.68
N ALA A 37 -5.60 -9.44 9.79
CA ALA A 37 -4.64 -9.31 8.71
C ALA A 37 -4.45 -10.74 8.22
N LYS A 38 -5.07 -11.06 7.07
CA LYS A 38 -4.81 -12.29 6.37
C LYS A 38 -3.30 -12.36 6.29
N LYS A 39 -2.69 -13.26 7.07
CA LYS A 39 -1.33 -13.70 6.84
C LYS A 39 -1.39 -14.29 5.44
N GLU A 40 -1.14 -13.45 4.44
CA GLU A 40 -0.69 -13.89 3.14
C GLU A 40 0.44 -14.86 3.46
N GLU A 41 0.28 -16.13 3.05
CA GLU A 41 1.29 -17.16 3.25
C GLU A 41 2.57 -16.69 2.55
N ALA A 42 3.39 -15.97 3.31
CA ALA A 42 4.67 -15.49 2.87
C ALA A 42 5.51 -16.72 2.57
N VAL A 43 6.05 -16.80 1.35
CA VAL A 43 7.00 -17.84 1.00
C VAL A 43 8.11 -17.80 2.04
N ALA A 44 8.36 -18.94 2.71
CA ALA A 44 9.40 -19.01 3.73
C ALA A 44 10.78 -19.03 3.06
N LEU A 45 11.71 -18.24 3.61
CA LEU A 45 13.09 -18.21 3.14
C LEU A 45 13.85 -19.43 3.69
N LYS A 46 14.48 -20.22 2.82
CA LYS A 46 15.23 -21.42 3.21
C LYS A 46 16.48 -21.04 4.02
N ASP A 47 16.86 -21.89 4.97
CA ASP A 47 18.05 -21.67 5.79
C ASP A 47 19.36 -21.72 5.00
N SER A 48 19.38 -22.46 3.89
CA SER A 48 20.56 -22.57 3.01
C SER A 48 20.80 -21.36 2.12
N VAL A 49 19.92 -20.34 2.14
CA VAL A 49 20.12 -19.09 1.38
C VAL A 49 21.32 -18.35 1.94
N ASP A 50 22.12 -17.74 1.05
CA ASP A 50 23.27 -16.94 1.41
C ASP A 50 22.91 -15.80 2.37
N ALA A 51 23.74 -15.59 3.40
CA ALA A 51 23.47 -14.62 4.46
C ALA A 51 23.30 -13.18 3.94
N LYS A 52 24.02 -12.80 2.87
CA LYS A 52 23.90 -11.48 2.24
C LYS A 52 22.56 -11.32 1.53
N VAL A 53 22.08 -12.37 0.87
CA VAL A 53 20.77 -12.39 0.22
C VAL A 53 19.65 -12.31 1.27
N LYS A 54 19.78 -13.07 2.38
CA LYS A 54 18.85 -12.97 3.51
C LYS A 54 18.79 -11.55 4.07
N ALA A 55 19.94 -10.93 4.32
CA ALA A 55 20.01 -9.57 4.84
C ALA A 55 19.33 -8.56 3.89
N ALA A 56 19.54 -8.69 2.58
CA ALA A 56 18.89 -7.83 1.59
C ALA A 56 17.36 -8.00 1.59
N ILE A 57 16.85 -9.23 1.68
CA ILE A 57 15.41 -9.50 1.73
C ILE A 57 14.78 -8.93 3.01
N GLU A 58 15.45 -9.07 4.16
CA GLU A 58 14.97 -8.50 5.43
C GLU A 58 14.99 -6.97 5.45
N ALA A 59 16.03 -6.34 4.87
CA ALA A 59 16.07 -4.88 4.71
C ALA A 59 14.92 -4.39 3.82
N ALA A 60 14.68 -5.07 2.70
CA ALA A 60 13.61 -4.75 1.78
C ALA A 60 12.22 -4.91 2.42
N LYS A 61 12.01 -5.98 3.20
CA LYS A 61 10.79 -6.20 3.98
C LYS A 61 10.57 -5.09 5.00
N THR A 62 11.62 -4.73 5.75
CA THR A 62 11.57 -3.66 6.76
C THR A 62 11.18 -2.33 6.12
N ALA A 63 11.81 -1.95 5.01
CA ALA A 63 11.52 -0.71 4.29
C ALA A 63 10.08 -0.70 3.72
N ASN A 64 9.64 -1.82 3.14
CA ASN A 64 8.27 -1.95 2.65
C ASN A 64 7.23 -1.83 3.78
N ASP A 65 7.48 -2.47 4.93
CA ASP A 65 6.58 -2.39 6.08
C ASP A 65 6.55 -0.97 6.68
N ALA A 66 7.68 -0.25 6.67
CA ALA A 66 7.75 1.14 7.08
C ALA A 66 6.94 2.05 6.15
N ALA A 67 7.07 1.88 4.83
CA ALA A 67 6.26 2.60 3.84
C ALA A 67 4.76 2.34 4.04
N LYS A 68 4.36 1.08 4.21
CA LYS A 68 2.97 0.68 4.45
C LYS A 68 2.40 1.33 5.70
N LYS A 69 3.16 1.33 6.81
CA LYS A 69 2.78 2.04 8.05
C LYS A 69 2.67 3.54 7.85
N ALA A 70 3.47 4.12 6.96
CA ALA A 70 3.36 5.53 6.59
C ALA A 70 2.13 5.83 5.71
N GLY A 71 1.43 4.81 5.20
CA GLY A 71 0.27 4.94 4.33
C GLY A 71 0.60 4.86 2.84
N PHE A 72 1.79 4.35 2.49
CA PHE A 72 2.26 4.22 1.12
C PHE A 72 2.52 2.77 0.75
N GLU A 73 2.09 2.35 -0.44
CA GLU A 73 2.44 1.04 -1.01
C GLU A 73 2.91 1.20 -2.46
N TRP A 74 4.10 0.68 -2.75
CA TRP A 74 4.66 0.70 -4.10
C TRP A 74 4.10 -0.42 -4.96
N TYR A 75 3.81 -0.10 -6.22
CA TYR A 75 3.35 -1.05 -7.24
C TYR A 75 4.27 -1.00 -8.44
N TRP A 76 4.71 -2.17 -8.91
CA TRP A 76 5.32 -2.31 -10.24
C TRP A 76 4.38 -3.11 -11.11
N GLY A 77 3.81 -2.42 -12.11
CA GLY A 77 2.67 -2.94 -12.87
C GLY A 77 1.50 -3.23 -11.93
N ASN A 78 0.89 -4.41 -12.07
CA ASN A 78 -0.25 -4.83 -11.26
C ASN A 78 0.15 -5.62 -9.99
N LYS A 79 1.42 -5.57 -9.57
CA LYS A 79 1.91 -6.27 -8.37
C LYS A 79 2.41 -5.29 -7.30
N PRO A 80 1.93 -5.41 -6.05
CA PRO A 80 2.45 -4.62 -4.94
C PRO A 80 3.84 -5.09 -4.54
N ALA A 81 4.61 -4.22 -3.88
CA ALA A 81 5.96 -4.48 -3.39
C ALA A 81 6.08 -5.77 -2.54
N GLY A 82 5.06 -6.10 -1.75
CA GLY A 82 4.99 -7.35 -1.01
C GLY A 82 5.04 -8.61 -1.90
N LYS A 83 4.41 -8.59 -3.07
CA LYS A 83 4.47 -9.69 -4.04
C LYS A 83 5.82 -9.79 -4.74
N HIS A 84 6.51 -8.67 -4.93
CA HIS A 84 7.89 -8.69 -5.40
C HIS A 84 8.84 -9.26 -4.36
N LEU A 85 8.61 -9.03 -3.06
CA LEU A 85 9.37 -9.72 -1.99
C LEU A 85 9.18 -11.23 -2.03
N GLU A 86 7.97 -11.73 -2.26
CA GLU A 86 7.74 -13.16 -2.46
C GLU A 86 8.53 -13.71 -3.65
N ASP A 87 8.59 -12.96 -4.76
CA ASP A 87 9.38 -13.34 -5.94
C ASP A 87 10.89 -13.30 -5.64
N ALA A 88 11.37 -12.37 -4.81
CA ALA A 88 12.76 -12.34 -4.34
C ALA A 88 13.09 -13.56 -3.46
N ILE A 89 12.19 -13.94 -2.56
CA ILE A 89 12.35 -15.12 -1.70
C ILE A 89 12.37 -16.41 -2.54
N LYS A 90 11.49 -16.53 -3.53
CA LYS A 90 11.52 -17.67 -4.48
C LYS A 90 12.84 -17.72 -5.24
N ALA A 91 13.28 -16.59 -5.80
CA ALA A 91 14.57 -16.52 -6.49
C ALA A 91 15.74 -16.94 -5.60
N ALA A 92 15.77 -16.48 -4.35
CA ALA A 92 16.78 -16.87 -3.37
C ALA A 92 16.74 -18.38 -3.06
N ASN A 93 15.54 -18.91 -2.85
CA ASN A 93 15.30 -20.33 -2.59
C ASN A 93 15.66 -21.25 -3.77
N ASP A 94 15.67 -20.72 -4.99
CA ASP A 94 16.08 -21.37 -6.23
C ASP A 94 17.58 -21.18 -6.54
N GLY A 95 18.33 -20.52 -5.65
CA GLY A 95 19.76 -20.22 -5.84
C GLY A 95 20.06 -19.07 -6.80
N LYS A 96 19.03 -18.34 -7.26
CA LYS A 96 19.16 -17.15 -8.13
C LYS A 96 19.46 -15.90 -7.30
N ASN A 97 20.59 -15.93 -6.60
CA ASN A 97 20.96 -14.91 -5.61
C ASN A 97 21.03 -13.49 -6.19
N ASP A 98 21.52 -13.33 -7.42
CA ASP A 98 21.61 -12.01 -8.07
C ASP A 98 20.23 -11.41 -8.36
N ASP A 99 19.29 -12.23 -8.83
CA ASP A 99 17.93 -11.79 -9.12
C ASP A 99 17.19 -11.46 -7.81
N ALA A 100 17.35 -12.30 -6.78
CA ALA A 100 16.83 -12.04 -5.45
C ALA A 100 17.34 -10.71 -4.89
N MET A 101 18.65 -10.44 -5.01
CA MET A 101 19.24 -9.17 -4.57
C MET A 101 18.73 -7.96 -5.37
N LYS A 102 18.57 -8.09 -6.69
CA LYS A 102 18.04 -6.98 -7.52
C LYS A 102 16.62 -6.64 -7.10
N ILE A 103 15.76 -7.64 -6.93
CA ILE A 103 14.37 -7.43 -6.53
C ILE A 103 14.32 -6.86 -5.11
N ALA A 104 15.06 -7.44 -4.16
CA ALA A 104 15.13 -6.94 -2.79
C ALA A 104 15.58 -5.48 -2.73
N LYS A 105 16.66 -5.10 -3.42
CA LYS A 105 17.13 -3.70 -3.47
C LYS A 105 16.12 -2.75 -4.10
N ALA A 106 15.40 -3.18 -5.13
CA ALA A 106 14.35 -2.37 -5.73
C ALA A 106 13.21 -2.12 -4.73
N VAL A 107 12.79 -3.16 -4.00
CA VAL A 107 11.79 -3.05 -2.95
C VAL A 107 12.26 -2.20 -1.78
N GLU A 108 13.50 -2.37 -1.33
CA GLU A 108 14.11 -1.55 -0.28
C GLU A 108 14.10 -0.08 -0.64
N THR A 109 14.63 0.25 -1.83
CA THR A 109 14.71 1.63 -2.33
C THR A 109 13.33 2.26 -2.41
N ALA A 110 12.35 1.52 -2.95
CA ALA A 110 10.99 2.00 -3.06
C ALA A 110 10.35 2.18 -1.68
N GLY A 111 10.55 1.25 -0.74
CA GLY A 111 10.07 1.35 0.63
C GLY A 111 10.57 2.62 1.31
N VAL A 112 11.88 2.90 1.24
CA VAL A 112 12.47 4.13 1.80
C VAL A 112 11.85 5.38 1.16
N GLN A 113 11.78 5.41 -0.18
CA GLN A 113 11.21 6.56 -0.89
C GLN A 113 9.72 6.75 -0.59
N GLY A 114 8.95 5.66 -0.48
CA GLY A 114 7.52 5.67 -0.18
C GLY A 114 7.27 6.18 1.24
N GLN A 115 8.08 5.74 2.20
CA GLN A 115 8.04 6.28 3.57
C GLN A 115 8.32 7.78 3.56
N GLU A 116 9.40 8.23 2.92
CA GLU A 116 9.72 9.66 2.86
C GLU A 116 8.61 10.48 2.19
N GLN A 117 8.03 9.98 1.10
CA GLN A 117 6.93 10.65 0.41
C GLN A 117 5.70 10.75 1.30
N ALA A 118 5.34 9.68 2.00
CA ALA A 118 4.24 9.70 2.95
C ALA A 118 4.48 10.66 4.11
N GLU A 119 5.70 10.74 4.63
CA GLU A 119 6.06 11.69 5.68
C GLU A 119 5.99 13.14 5.19
N LYS A 120 6.51 13.43 3.99
CA LYS A 120 6.42 14.75 3.36
C LYS A 120 4.96 15.13 3.05
N ALA A 121 4.12 14.19 2.65
CA ALA A 121 2.70 14.45 2.39
C ALA A 121 1.94 14.86 3.67
N LYS A 122 2.33 14.35 4.84
CA LYS A 122 1.74 14.74 6.14
C LYS A 122 1.98 16.22 6.46
N THR A 123 3.10 16.79 6.01
CA THR A 123 3.46 18.19 6.28
C THR A 123 3.05 19.15 5.17
N ALA A 124 2.73 18.65 3.98
CA ALA A 124 2.40 19.49 2.82
C ALA A 124 1.08 20.27 2.98
N GLY A 125 0.15 19.81 3.84
CA GLY A 125 -1.17 20.44 4.03
C GLY A 125 -2.02 20.51 2.76
N PRO A 126 -3.35 20.69 2.84
CA PRO A 126 -4.11 21.03 1.65
C PRO A 126 -3.59 22.37 1.13
N ALA A 127 -3.25 22.43 -0.17
CA ALA A 127 -2.99 23.70 -0.84
C ALA A 127 -4.16 24.63 -0.50
N ALA A 128 -3.86 25.75 0.16
CA ALA A 128 -4.90 26.66 0.63
C ALA A 128 -5.85 26.97 -0.55
N PRO A 129 -7.18 26.83 -0.36
CA PRO A 129 -8.16 27.14 -1.40
C PRO A 129 -8.11 28.64 -1.68
N GLY A 130 -7.20 29.07 -2.54
CA GLY A 130 -6.88 30.48 -2.74
C GLY A 130 -5.54 30.78 -3.39
N ALA A 131 -4.63 29.80 -3.56
CA ALA A 131 -3.43 29.99 -4.36
C ALA A 131 -3.78 30.09 -5.86
N LYS A 132 -4.18 31.29 -6.30
CA LYS A 132 -4.37 31.63 -7.71
C LYS A 132 -3.03 31.48 -8.44
N SER A 133 -3.02 30.68 -9.51
CA SER A 133 -1.97 30.70 -10.55
C SER A 133 -2.00 32.00 -11.33
#